data_AF-Q74M01-F1
#
_entry.id   AF-Q74M01-F1
#
_cell.length_a   1.000
_cell.length_b   1.000
_cell.length_c   1.000
_cell.angle_alpha   90.00
_cell.angle_beta   90.00
_cell.angle_gamma   90.00
#
_symmetry.space_group_name_H-M   'P 1'
#
loop_
_entity.id
_entity.type
_entity.pdbx_description
1 polymer ?
#
loop_
_entity_poly.entity_id
_entity_poly.type
_entity_poly.pdbx_seq_one_letter_code
_entity_poly.pdbx_strand_id
1 'polypeptide(L)'
;MDSLHSTMNQHVKGKHLSFEERVIIQTRLKDGYSIRAIARELGCSPSTISYEVKRGTVSLYHGKQQRYKADHGQSVYQVNRRHCGRKSDFLKKADFISYVIKHFFEDGWSLDVCANRSLAIGEFSHHQTVSTRTLYNYVDQGLMTIKNYDLPEKLKRNIKLHHVRKNKKKLGRSIEERPKEIDQRNEFGHWECDLVLGHKTKDDQVLLTLSERMSREFLIICIPDKTFASVMRAFKVLQKQYSEHWNDIFKTITTDNGSEFADLANLEEVSKTLVYYAHPILLVIRELWKGTMALFADSFLKESTSITILSNRSLILKPGAIHYQERSWHTTHQMKSSKEN
;
A
#
# COMPACT_ATOMS: atom_id res chain seq x y z
N MET A 1 -38.04 7.42 9.02
CA MET A 1 -38.31 6.18 8.27
C MET A 1 -36.97 5.64 7.84
N ASP A 2 -36.44 4.75 8.66
CA ASP A 2 -35.11 4.17 8.52
C ASP A 2 -35.02 3.35 7.24
N SER A 3 -33.99 3.62 6.44
CA SER A 3 -33.70 2.84 5.23
C SER A 3 -33.23 1.44 5.65
N LEU A 4 -34.19 0.51 5.62
CA LEU A 4 -33.94 -0.92 5.77
C LEU A 4 -32.85 -1.36 4.79
N HIS A 5 -31.82 -1.97 5.37
CA HIS A 5 -30.63 -2.57 4.78
C HIS A 5 -30.76 -3.02 3.32
N SER A 6 -29.88 -2.51 2.47
CA SER A 6 -29.53 -3.15 1.20
C SER A 6 -28.87 -4.51 1.50
N THR A 7 -29.66 -5.57 1.56
CA THR A 7 -29.21 -6.97 1.55
C THR A 7 -28.82 -7.38 0.13
N MET A 8 -27.96 -6.61 -0.55
CA MET A 8 -27.33 -7.12 -1.77
C MET A 8 -26.24 -8.10 -1.34
N ASN A 9 -26.58 -9.39 -1.34
CA ASN A 9 -25.63 -10.50 -1.34
C ASN A 9 -24.75 -10.36 -2.59
N GLN A 10 -23.72 -9.53 -2.52
CA GLN A 10 -22.75 -9.40 -3.60
C GLN A 10 -21.92 -10.67 -3.64
N HIS A 11 -22.15 -11.49 -4.67
CA HIS A 11 -21.32 -12.66 -4.92
C HIS A 11 -19.86 -12.22 -5.13
N VAL A 12 -18.99 -12.58 -4.19
CA VAL A 12 -17.56 -12.24 -4.22
C VAL A 12 -16.89 -12.93 -5.42
N LYS A 13 -16.08 -12.18 -6.18
CA LYS A 13 -15.33 -12.71 -7.32
C LYS A 13 -14.48 -13.91 -6.88
N GLY A 14 -14.62 -15.03 -7.60
CA GLY A 14 -13.91 -16.29 -7.30
C GLY A 14 -14.61 -17.20 -6.28
N LYS A 15 -15.74 -16.77 -5.70
CA LYS A 15 -16.59 -17.65 -4.89
C LYS A 15 -17.33 -18.64 -5.80
N HIS A 16 -17.55 -19.86 -5.30
CA HIS A 16 -18.37 -20.86 -5.97
C HIS A 16 -19.83 -20.71 -5.54
N LEU A 17 -20.76 -21.00 -6.46
CA LEU A 17 -22.19 -20.97 -6.14
C LEU A 17 -22.51 -21.89 -4.96
N SER A 18 -23.31 -21.40 -4.02
CA SER A 18 -23.87 -22.18 -2.92
C SER A 18 -25.02 -23.07 -3.41
N PHE A 19 -25.47 -24.01 -2.57
CA PHE A 19 -26.65 -24.80 -2.90
C PHE A 19 -27.92 -23.95 -2.98
N GLU A 20 -28.09 -22.97 -2.07
CA GLU A 20 -29.21 -22.02 -2.08
C GLU A 20 -29.25 -21.21 -3.38
N GLU A 21 -28.10 -20.71 -3.84
CA GLU A 21 -27.98 -19.98 -5.10
C GLU A 21 -28.37 -20.89 -6.29
N ARG A 22 -28.02 -22.19 -6.26
CA ARG A 22 -28.47 -23.16 -7.28
C ARG A 22 -29.99 -23.37 -7.25
N VAL A 23 -30.61 -23.40 -6.08
CA VAL A 23 -32.07 -23.51 -5.94
C VAL A 23 -32.77 -22.26 -6.49
N ILE A 24 -32.21 -21.07 -6.27
CA ILE A 24 -32.69 -19.82 -6.87
C ILE A 24 -32.62 -19.91 -8.41
N ILE A 25 -31.48 -20.36 -8.98
CA ILE A 25 -31.34 -20.57 -10.43
C ILE A 25 -32.44 -21.50 -10.96
N GLN A 26 -32.69 -22.63 -10.29
CA GLN A 26 -33.74 -23.58 -10.69
C GLN A 26 -35.13 -22.95 -10.67
N THR A 27 -35.44 -22.18 -9.63
CA THR A 27 -36.74 -21.51 -9.47
C THR A 27 -36.94 -20.46 -10.56
N ARG A 28 -35.94 -19.59 -10.78
CA ARG A 28 -36.02 -18.53 -11.78
C ARG A 28 -36.08 -19.03 -13.22
N LEU A 29 -35.40 -20.14 -13.53
CA LEU A 29 -35.56 -20.79 -14.83
C LEU A 29 -36.98 -21.33 -15.03
N LYS A 30 -37.64 -21.81 -13.97
CA LYS A 30 -39.05 -22.22 -14.02
C LYS A 30 -39.98 -21.03 -14.23
N ASP A 31 -39.64 -19.87 -13.64
CA ASP A 31 -40.36 -18.60 -13.80
C ASP A 31 -40.12 -17.92 -15.17
N GLY A 32 -39.30 -18.52 -16.04
CA GLY A 32 -39.02 -17.98 -17.38
C GLY A 32 -37.97 -16.86 -17.43
N TYR A 33 -37.19 -16.67 -16.36
CA TYR A 33 -36.17 -15.63 -16.32
C TYR A 33 -35.00 -15.95 -17.26
N SER A 34 -34.45 -14.92 -17.89
CA SER A 34 -33.22 -15.07 -18.69
C SER A 34 -31.98 -15.28 -17.80
N ILE A 35 -30.96 -15.96 -18.33
CA ILE A 35 -29.67 -16.16 -17.65
C ILE A 35 -29.07 -14.84 -17.14
N ARG A 36 -29.21 -13.75 -17.92
CA ARG A 36 -28.73 -12.41 -17.53
C ARG A 36 -29.53 -11.80 -16.37
N ALA A 37 -30.83 -12.06 -16.28
CA ALA A 37 -31.64 -11.61 -15.16
C ALA A 37 -31.24 -12.32 -13.86
N ILE A 38 -31.09 -13.65 -13.94
CA ILE A 38 -30.63 -14.48 -12.81
C ILE A 38 -29.24 -14.05 -12.33
N ALA A 39 -28.32 -13.77 -13.25
CA ALA A 39 -26.98 -13.32 -12.93
C ALA A 39 -26.97 -11.95 -12.20
N ARG A 40 -27.85 -11.03 -12.58
CA ARG A 40 -28.02 -9.74 -11.88
C ARG A 40 -28.58 -9.92 -10.47
N GLU A 41 -29.56 -10.81 -10.31
CA GLU A 41 -30.16 -11.13 -9.00
C GLU A 41 -29.13 -11.74 -8.04
N LEU A 42 -28.27 -12.64 -8.54
CA LEU A 42 -27.23 -13.30 -7.74
C LEU A 42 -25.91 -12.51 -7.69
N GLY A 43 -25.83 -11.33 -8.32
CA GLY A 43 -24.63 -10.50 -8.33
C GLY A 43 -23.39 -11.15 -8.97
N CYS A 44 -23.56 -12.08 -9.93
CA CYS A 44 -22.47 -12.80 -10.58
C CYS A 44 -22.45 -12.63 -12.11
N SER A 45 -21.45 -13.19 -12.80
CA SER A 45 -21.38 -13.07 -14.26
C SER A 45 -22.43 -13.97 -14.95
N PRO A 46 -23.01 -13.54 -16.09
CA PRO A 46 -23.92 -14.39 -16.87
C PRO A 46 -23.28 -15.70 -17.33
N SER A 47 -21.96 -15.70 -17.53
CA SER A 47 -21.19 -16.91 -17.84
C SER A 47 -21.21 -17.93 -16.69
N THR A 48 -21.17 -17.48 -15.44
CA THR A 48 -21.23 -18.36 -14.26
C THR A 48 -22.54 -19.15 -14.22
N ILE A 49 -23.66 -18.44 -14.43
CA ILE A 49 -24.99 -19.06 -14.50
C ILE A 49 -25.09 -19.99 -15.71
N SER A 50 -24.60 -19.58 -16.89
CA SER A 50 -24.61 -20.44 -18.08
C SER A 50 -23.85 -21.76 -17.87
N TYR A 51 -22.64 -21.70 -17.30
CA TYR A 51 -21.85 -22.89 -17.01
C TYR A 51 -22.50 -23.80 -15.96
N GLU A 52 -23.11 -23.21 -14.93
CA GLU A 52 -23.84 -23.97 -13.91
C GLU A 52 -25.07 -24.66 -14.53
N VAL A 53 -25.88 -23.95 -15.32
CA VAL A 53 -27.06 -24.50 -15.98
C VAL A 53 -26.67 -25.65 -16.92
N LYS A 54 -25.64 -25.46 -17.74
CA LYS A 54 -25.12 -26.52 -18.61
C LYS A 54 -24.68 -27.76 -17.82
N ARG A 55 -24.05 -27.57 -16.67
CA ARG A 55 -23.59 -28.65 -15.79
C ARG A 55 -24.72 -29.40 -15.09
N GLY A 56 -25.77 -28.69 -14.66
CA GLY A 56 -26.90 -29.25 -13.91
C GLY A 56 -28.12 -29.64 -14.74
N THR A 57 -28.07 -29.49 -16.08
CA THR A 57 -29.18 -29.88 -16.97
C THR A 57 -29.20 -31.38 -17.17
N VAL A 58 -30.37 -31.97 -16.97
CA VAL A 58 -30.63 -33.42 -17.12
C VAL A 58 -31.73 -33.68 -18.14
N SER A 59 -31.56 -34.77 -18.88
CA SER A 59 -32.58 -35.36 -19.75
C SER A 59 -33.68 -36.03 -18.93
N LEU A 60 -34.91 -35.56 -19.07
CA LEU A 60 -36.11 -36.15 -18.49
C LEU A 60 -36.93 -36.85 -19.59
N TYR A 61 -37.81 -37.78 -19.18
CA TYR A 61 -38.74 -38.49 -20.06
C TYR A 61 -38.07 -39.14 -21.28
N HIS A 62 -37.06 -39.98 -21.06
CA HIS A 62 -36.27 -40.61 -22.12
C HIS A 62 -35.66 -39.60 -23.13
N GLY A 63 -35.21 -38.44 -22.64
CA GLY A 63 -34.52 -37.44 -23.47
C GLY A 63 -35.44 -36.45 -24.19
N LYS A 64 -36.76 -36.54 -24.03
CA LYS A 64 -37.72 -35.63 -24.65
C LYS A 64 -37.66 -34.21 -24.08
N GLN A 65 -37.18 -34.04 -22.86
CA GLN A 65 -37.12 -32.73 -22.21
C GLN A 65 -35.80 -32.53 -21.46
N GLN A 66 -35.19 -31.36 -21.63
CA GLN A 66 -34.03 -30.95 -20.86
C GLN A 66 -34.47 -30.03 -19.72
N ARG A 67 -34.04 -30.30 -18.49
CA ARG A 67 -34.35 -29.44 -17.35
C ARG A 67 -33.17 -29.32 -16.40
N TYR A 68 -32.87 -28.10 -15.97
CA TYR A 68 -31.91 -27.86 -14.90
C TYR A 68 -32.46 -28.35 -13.55
N LYS A 69 -31.63 -29.11 -12.82
CA LYS A 69 -31.90 -29.51 -11.43
C LYS A 69 -30.71 -29.08 -10.55
N ALA A 70 -31.00 -28.28 -9.53
CA ALA A 70 -30.04 -27.80 -8.54
C ALA A 70 -29.32 -28.95 -7.84
N ASP A 71 -30.04 -30.01 -7.46
CA ASP A 71 -29.46 -31.21 -6.83
C ASP A 71 -28.42 -31.90 -7.73
N HIS A 72 -28.72 -32.00 -9.03
CA HIS A 72 -27.79 -32.57 -9.98
C HIS A 72 -26.57 -31.66 -10.18
N GLY A 73 -26.78 -30.35 -10.35
CA GLY A 73 -25.69 -29.36 -10.43
C GLY A 73 -24.77 -29.40 -9.22
N GLN A 74 -25.35 -29.53 -8.03
CA GLN A 74 -24.62 -29.68 -6.76
C GLN A 74 -23.83 -31.00 -6.70
N SER A 75 -24.44 -32.12 -7.09
CA SER A 75 -23.78 -33.43 -7.12
C SER A 75 -22.58 -33.43 -8.07
N VAL A 76 -22.76 -32.95 -9.30
CA VAL A 76 -21.66 -32.82 -10.29
C VAL A 76 -20.57 -31.86 -9.78
N TYR A 77 -20.95 -30.75 -9.13
CA TYR A 77 -20.00 -29.86 -8.49
C TYR A 77 -19.18 -30.58 -7.41
N GLN A 78 -19.82 -31.33 -6.52
CA GLN A 78 -19.13 -32.08 -5.46
C GLN A 78 -18.18 -33.13 -6.02
N VAL A 79 -18.59 -33.89 -7.04
CA VAL A 79 -17.73 -34.86 -7.73
C VAL A 79 -16.50 -34.16 -8.31
N ASN A 80 -16.69 -33.07 -9.07
CA ASN A 80 -15.57 -32.31 -9.65
C ASN A 80 -14.66 -31.74 -8.56
N ARG A 81 -15.22 -31.22 -7.46
CA ARG A 81 -14.44 -30.71 -6.32
C ARG A 81 -13.61 -31.80 -5.65
N ARG A 82 -14.07 -33.06 -5.62
CA ARG A 82 -13.27 -34.20 -5.14
C ARG A 82 -12.06 -34.47 -6.02
N HIS A 83 -12.04 -34.07 -7.29
CA HIS A 83 -10.87 -34.18 -8.15
C HIS A 83 -9.94 -32.97 -8.08
N CYS A 84 -10.41 -31.85 -7.52
CA CYS A 84 -9.58 -30.66 -7.33
C CYS A 84 -8.59 -30.82 -6.17
N GLY A 85 -7.49 -30.06 -6.27
CA GLY A 85 -6.47 -29.94 -5.23
C GLY A 85 -5.53 -31.15 -5.13
N ARG A 86 -4.35 -30.93 -4.55
CA ARG A 86 -3.39 -32.00 -4.28
C ARG A 86 -3.96 -32.97 -3.25
N LYS A 87 -3.93 -34.28 -3.54
CA LYS A 87 -4.33 -35.31 -2.59
C LYS A 87 -3.19 -35.59 -1.61
N SER A 88 -3.55 -35.89 -0.38
CA SER A 88 -2.59 -36.27 0.64
C SER A 88 -1.89 -37.57 0.21
N ASP A 89 -0.56 -37.57 0.26
CA ASP A 89 0.25 -38.77 0.00
C ASP A 89 0.47 -39.58 1.29
N PHE A 90 -0.18 -39.20 2.41
CA PHE A 90 0.05 -39.77 3.75
C PHE A 90 0.00 -41.30 3.77
N LEU A 91 -1.10 -41.90 3.30
CA LEU A 91 -1.26 -43.35 3.26
C LEU A 91 -0.34 -44.03 2.23
N LYS A 92 0.00 -43.34 1.14
CA LYS A 92 0.89 -43.88 0.10
C LYS A 92 2.34 -43.96 0.55
N LYS A 93 2.72 -43.14 1.54
CA LYS A 93 4.09 -43.00 2.05
C LYS A 93 4.18 -43.44 3.51
N ALA A 94 3.38 -44.45 3.88
CA ALA A 94 3.26 -44.93 5.26
C ALA A 94 4.60 -45.39 5.85
N ASP A 95 5.46 -46.01 5.05
CA ASP A 95 6.79 -46.46 5.50
C ASP A 95 7.67 -45.27 5.92
N PHE A 96 7.70 -44.23 5.09
CA PHE A 96 8.42 -42.99 5.40
C PHE A 96 7.83 -42.27 6.61
N ILE A 97 6.51 -42.22 6.74
CA ILE A 97 5.85 -41.62 7.92
C ILE A 97 6.19 -42.41 9.19
N SER A 98 6.22 -43.74 9.12
CA SER A 98 6.59 -44.59 10.25
C SER A 98 8.05 -44.37 10.67
N TYR A 99 8.96 -44.23 9.70
CA TYR A 99 10.34 -43.82 9.93
C TYR A 99 10.43 -42.47 10.66
N VAL A 100 9.71 -41.46 10.17
CA VAL A 100 9.70 -40.12 10.79
C VAL A 100 9.20 -40.20 12.24
N ILE A 101 8.10 -40.92 12.49
CA ILE A 101 7.53 -41.06 13.84
C ILE A 101 8.53 -41.75 14.77
N LYS A 102 9.16 -42.83 14.32
CA LYS A 102 10.16 -43.58 15.10
C LYS A 102 11.32 -42.66 15.53
N HIS A 103 12.01 -42.05 14.56
CA HIS A 103 13.18 -41.22 14.84
C HIS A 103 12.86 -39.90 15.56
N PHE A 104 11.64 -39.39 15.43
CA PHE A 104 11.19 -38.25 16.20
C PHE A 104 11.12 -38.56 17.71
N PHE A 105 10.58 -39.72 18.08
CA PHE A 105 10.43 -40.11 19.49
C PHE A 105 11.67 -40.80 20.07
N GLU A 106 12.37 -41.63 19.31
CA GLU A 106 13.53 -42.38 19.79
C GLU A 106 14.81 -41.54 19.80
N ASP A 107 15.08 -40.79 18.72
CA ASP A 107 16.33 -40.03 18.56
C ASP A 107 16.18 -38.52 18.79
N GLY A 108 14.95 -38.03 19.00
CA GLY A 108 14.67 -36.61 19.21
C GLY A 108 14.92 -35.74 17.98
N TRP A 109 14.83 -36.32 16.77
CA TRP A 109 15.07 -35.58 15.53
C TRP A 109 13.89 -34.65 15.19
N SER A 110 14.20 -33.49 14.58
CA SER A 110 13.17 -32.64 14.01
C SER A 110 12.61 -33.25 12.73
N LEU A 111 11.37 -32.89 12.35
CA LEU A 111 10.75 -33.34 11.10
C LEU A 111 11.59 -32.98 9.86
N ASP A 112 12.34 -31.88 9.94
CA ASP A 112 13.25 -31.43 8.89
C ASP A 112 14.47 -32.35 8.77
N VAL A 113 15.06 -32.71 9.92
CA VAL A 113 16.18 -33.66 9.98
C VAL A 113 15.75 -35.02 9.44
N CYS A 114 14.59 -35.54 9.83
CA CYS A 114 14.11 -36.82 9.32
C CYS A 114 13.98 -36.85 7.79
N ALA A 115 13.43 -35.78 7.19
CA ALA A 115 13.23 -35.72 5.74
C ALA A 115 14.53 -35.57 4.94
N ASN A 116 15.46 -34.75 5.43
CA ASN A 116 16.72 -34.52 4.71
C ASN A 116 17.70 -35.68 4.91
N ARG A 117 17.77 -36.23 6.13
CA ARG A 117 18.65 -37.35 6.45
C ARG A 117 18.27 -38.62 5.70
N SER A 118 16.99 -38.94 5.62
CA SER A 118 16.51 -40.14 4.89
C SER A 118 16.94 -40.14 3.42
N LEU A 119 17.00 -38.94 2.81
CA LEU A 119 17.46 -38.75 1.43
C LEU A 119 18.99 -38.79 1.34
N ALA A 120 19.69 -38.16 2.28
CA ALA A 120 21.16 -38.09 2.28
C ALA A 120 21.83 -39.46 2.48
N ILE A 121 21.24 -40.31 3.31
CA ILE A 121 21.73 -41.67 3.58
C ILE A 121 21.26 -42.66 2.49
N GLY A 122 20.25 -42.28 1.69
CA GLY A 122 19.69 -43.13 0.63
C GLY A 122 18.72 -44.21 1.14
N GLU A 123 18.26 -44.12 2.39
CA GLU A 123 17.24 -45.03 2.95
C GLU A 123 15.90 -44.89 2.21
N PHE A 124 15.61 -43.69 1.69
CA PHE A 124 14.41 -43.42 0.89
C PHE A 124 14.76 -42.61 -0.35
N SER A 125 14.05 -42.91 -1.44
CA SER A 125 14.08 -42.10 -2.66
C SER A 125 13.12 -40.91 -2.58
N HIS A 126 13.36 -39.85 -3.36
CA HIS A 126 12.48 -38.66 -3.43
C HIS A 126 10.99 -38.96 -3.67
N HIS A 127 10.67 -40.01 -4.42
CA HIS A 127 9.28 -40.38 -4.70
C HIS A 127 8.59 -41.06 -3.50
N GLN A 128 9.36 -41.60 -2.55
CA GLN A 128 8.89 -42.27 -1.33
C GLN A 128 8.76 -41.30 -0.15
N THR A 129 9.45 -40.15 -0.18
CA THR A 129 9.41 -39.15 0.90
C THR A 129 8.41 -38.02 0.64
N VAL A 130 8.03 -37.29 1.68
CA VAL A 130 7.30 -36.01 1.54
C VAL A 130 8.19 -34.84 1.97
N SER A 131 7.89 -33.64 1.47
CA SER A 131 8.61 -32.45 1.90
C SER A 131 8.36 -32.13 3.37
N THR A 132 9.30 -31.42 3.98
CA THR A 132 9.27 -30.97 5.37
C THR A 132 7.99 -30.21 5.70
N ARG A 133 7.60 -29.28 4.83
CA ARG A 133 6.33 -28.56 4.92
C ARG A 133 5.11 -29.49 4.96
N THR A 134 5.15 -30.58 4.20
CA THR A 134 4.06 -31.57 4.17
C THR A 134 3.99 -32.33 5.49
N LEU A 135 5.14 -32.68 6.10
CA LEU A 135 5.18 -33.30 7.44
C LEU A 135 4.55 -32.38 8.49
N TYR A 136 4.94 -31.10 8.52
CA TYR A 136 4.31 -30.13 9.43
C TYR A 136 2.79 -30.02 9.18
N ASN A 137 2.35 -29.98 7.91
CA ASN A 137 0.92 -29.97 7.61
C ASN A 137 0.18 -31.24 8.11
N TYR A 138 0.83 -32.40 8.08
CA TYR A 138 0.24 -33.64 8.60
C TYR A 138 0.09 -33.62 10.13
N VAL A 139 1.06 -33.03 10.84
CA VAL A 139 0.94 -32.78 12.29
C VAL A 139 -0.21 -31.81 12.57
N ASP A 140 -0.32 -30.73 11.79
CA ASP A 140 -1.37 -29.72 11.95
C ASP A 140 -2.77 -30.29 11.71
N GLN A 141 -2.89 -31.23 10.76
CA GLN A 141 -4.13 -31.95 10.47
C GLN A 141 -4.42 -33.09 11.45
N GLY A 142 -3.50 -33.39 12.38
CA GLY A 142 -3.64 -34.51 13.32
C GLY A 142 -3.57 -35.89 12.67
N LEU A 143 -2.93 -36.00 11.50
CA LEU A 143 -2.77 -37.28 10.78
C LEU A 143 -1.65 -38.14 11.36
N MET A 144 -0.69 -37.53 12.06
CA MET A 144 0.43 -38.21 12.70
C MET A 144 0.21 -38.36 14.21
N THR A 145 0.91 -39.33 14.82
CA THR A 145 0.96 -39.47 16.28
C THR A 145 1.60 -38.25 16.96
N ILE A 146 2.56 -37.62 16.28
CA ILE A 146 3.21 -36.37 16.70
C ILE A 146 2.16 -35.25 16.73
N LYS A 147 2.04 -34.54 17.85
CA LYS A 147 1.11 -33.42 18.01
C LYS A 147 1.86 -32.09 18.02
N ASN A 148 1.11 -31.01 17.85
CA ASN A 148 1.67 -29.65 17.82
C ASN A 148 2.45 -29.27 19.07
N TYR A 149 2.09 -29.83 20.23
CA TYR A 149 2.80 -29.55 21.48
C TYR A 149 4.12 -30.33 21.61
N ASP A 150 4.31 -31.40 20.84
CA ASP A 150 5.57 -32.14 20.80
C ASP A 150 6.64 -31.41 19.99
N LEU A 151 6.26 -30.39 19.20
CA LEU A 151 7.16 -29.61 18.34
C LEU A 151 7.77 -28.43 19.13
N PRO A 152 9.05 -28.51 19.55
CA PRO A 152 9.64 -27.55 20.47
C PRO A 152 9.75 -26.14 19.88
N GLU A 153 9.94 -26.00 18.57
CA GLU A 153 10.00 -24.68 17.92
C GLU A 153 8.62 -24.05 17.69
N LYS A 154 7.57 -24.86 17.57
CA LYS A 154 6.22 -24.35 17.26
C LYS A 154 5.59 -23.64 18.45
N LEU A 155 5.93 -24.07 19.66
CA LEU A 155 5.48 -23.45 20.90
C LEU A 155 6.36 -22.28 21.34
N LYS A 156 7.50 -22.02 20.69
CA LYS A 156 8.32 -20.84 21.03
C LYS A 156 7.55 -19.59 20.70
N ARG A 157 7.19 -18.83 21.74
CA ARG A 157 6.62 -17.49 21.60
C ARG A 157 7.63 -16.63 20.86
N ASN A 158 7.30 -16.20 19.64
CA ASN A 158 8.08 -15.20 18.92
C ASN A 158 7.88 -13.86 19.63
N ILE A 159 8.70 -13.58 20.64
CA ILE A 159 8.78 -12.28 21.27
C ILE A 159 9.49 -11.40 20.25
N LYS A 160 8.73 -10.65 19.44
CA LYS A 160 9.31 -9.53 18.71
C LYS A 160 9.93 -8.62 19.75
N LEU A 161 11.26 -8.66 19.86
CA LEU A 161 12.00 -7.72 20.69
C LEU A 161 11.63 -6.34 20.17
N HIS A 162 10.85 -5.61 20.96
CA HIS A 162 10.46 -4.25 20.61
C HIS A 162 11.72 -3.41 20.75
N HIS A 163 12.49 -3.31 19.67
CA HIS A 163 13.70 -2.52 19.65
C HIS A 163 13.26 -1.06 19.69
N VAL A 164 13.23 -0.50 20.91
CA VAL A 164 13.06 0.94 21.10
C VAL A 164 14.28 1.58 20.46
N ARG A 165 14.10 2.14 19.25
CA ARG A 165 15.16 2.91 18.60
C ARG A 165 15.57 4.03 19.55
N LYS A 166 16.76 3.92 20.16
CA LYS A 166 17.35 4.97 21.02
C LYS A 166 17.53 6.30 20.29
N ASN A 167 17.53 6.29 18.96
CA ASN A 167 17.75 7.47 18.13
C ASN A 167 16.45 8.25 17.87
N LYS A 168 15.83 8.81 18.92
CA LYS A 168 15.00 10.02 18.73
C LYS A 168 15.96 11.21 18.72
N LYS A 169 16.50 11.57 17.55
CA LYS A 169 17.24 12.83 17.43
C LYS A 169 16.23 13.97 17.59
N LYS A 170 16.37 14.77 18.65
CA LYS A 170 15.70 16.07 18.75
C LYS A 170 16.57 17.05 17.94
N LEU A 171 16.13 17.39 16.73
CA LEU A 171 16.89 18.27 15.82
C LEU A 171 16.69 19.76 16.15
N GLY A 172 15.75 20.09 17.03
CA GLY A 172 15.50 21.45 17.48
C GLY A 172 14.16 21.56 18.19
N ARG A 173 13.53 22.73 18.05
CA ARG A 173 12.26 23.09 18.69
C ARG A 173 11.12 22.17 18.25
N SER A 174 10.33 21.68 19.21
CA SER A 174 9.19 20.81 18.90
C SER A 174 8.08 21.59 18.21
N ILE A 175 7.33 20.93 17.30
CA ILE A 175 6.09 21.48 16.72
C ILE A 175 5.05 21.89 17.78
N GLU A 176 5.11 21.30 18.97
CA GLU A 176 4.22 21.61 20.09
C GLU A 176 4.49 22.99 20.71
N GLU A 177 5.71 23.51 20.55
CA GLU A 177 6.11 24.84 21.02
C GLU A 177 5.73 25.94 20.02
N ARG A 178 5.11 25.59 18.89
CA ARG A 178 4.68 26.55 17.87
C ARG A 178 3.41 27.29 18.34
N PRO A 179 3.37 28.63 18.24
CA PRO A 179 2.17 29.40 18.56
C PRO A 179 0.94 28.89 17.78
N LYS A 180 -0.18 28.74 18.50
CA LYS A 180 -1.41 28.17 17.94
C LYS A 180 -2.04 29.05 16.86
N GLU A 181 -1.74 30.35 16.81
CA GLU A 181 -2.26 31.24 15.76
C GLU A 181 -1.81 30.78 14.37
N ILE A 182 -0.62 30.18 14.24
CA ILE A 182 -0.05 29.71 12.96
C ILE A 182 -0.89 28.58 12.32
N ASP A 183 -1.61 27.81 13.13
CA ASP A 183 -2.51 26.76 12.61
C ASP A 183 -3.76 27.31 11.95
N GLN A 184 -4.15 28.55 12.27
CA GLN A 184 -5.32 29.19 11.70
C GLN A 184 -5.10 29.66 10.26
N ARG A 185 -3.84 29.73 9.80
CA ARG A 185 -3.45 30.13 8.42
C ARG A 185 -3.93 31.53 8.04
N ASN A 186 -3.98 32.45 9.00
CA ASN A 186 -4.48 33.82 8.81
C ASN A 186 -3.38 34.84 8.47
N GLU A 187 -2.11 34.44 8.53
CA GLU A 187 -0.95 35.32 8.34
C GLU A 187 0.02 34.72 7.34
N PHE A 188 0.59 35.58 6.50
CA PHE A 188 1.63 35.21 5.54
C PHE A 188 3.00 35.11 6.21
N GLY A 189 3.78 34.14 5.77
CA GLY A 189 5.18 33.96 6.11
C GLY A 189 5.49 32.71 6.92
N HIS A 190 4.53 31.79 6.99
CA HIS A 190 4.69 30.50 7.65
C HIS A 190 4.81 29.39 6.61
N TRP A 191 5.99 28.77 6.54
CA TRP A 191 6.34 27.83 5.48
C TRP A 191 6.45 26.40 6.01
N GLU A 192 5.91 25.43 5.26
CA GLU A 192 6.17 24.00 5.44
C GLU A 192 7.21 23.57 4.43
N CYS A 193 8.29 22.95 4.89
CA CYS A 193 9.42 22.55 4.06
C CYS A 193 9.48 21.02 3.95
N ASP A 194 9.61 20.52 2.71
CA ASP A 194 9.63 19.11 2.37
C ASP A 194 10.63 18.84 1.23
N LEU A 195 11.18 17.63 1.19
CA LEU A 195 12.01 17.15 0.08
C LEU A 195 11.21 16.16 -0.77
N VAL A 196 11.11 16.44 -2.06
CA VAL A 196 10.50 15.54 -3.05
C VAL A 196 11.61 14.89 -3.87
N LEU A 197 11.62 13.56 -3.88
CA LEU A 197 12.52 12.76 -4.71
C LEU A 197 11.83 12.47 -6.05
N GLY A 198 12.52 12.73 -7.16
CA GLY A 198 12.11 12.25 -8.48
C GLY A 198 12.29 10.73 -8.61
N HIS A 199 11.84 10.17 -9.74
CA HIS A 199 12.02 8.75 -10.04
C HIS A 199 13.51 8.37 -10.09
N LYS A 200 13.90 7.33 -9.35
CA LYS A 200 15.31 6.90 -9.15
C LYS A 200 16.09 6.73 -10.46
N THR A 201 16.93 7.70 -10.80
CA THR A 201 18.03 7.55 -11.77
C THR A 201 19.34 7.88 -11.06
N LYS A 202 20.47 7.36 -11.57
CA LYS A 202 21.77 7.37 -10.88
C LYS A 202 22.28 8.75 -10.42
N ASP A 203 21.71 9.84 -10.93
CA ASP A 203 21.95 11.22 -10.50
C ASP A 203 20.69 11.73 -9.76
N ASP A 204 20.60 11.47 -8.46
CA ASP A 204 19.43 11.74 -7.60
C ASP A 204 19.27 13.25 -7.31
N GLN A 205 18.86 14.04 -8.31
CA GLN A 205 18.40 15.41 -8.08
C GLN A 205 17.15 15.39 -7.18
N VAL A 206 17.13 16.28 -6.20
CA VAL A 206 16.07 16.39 -5.20
C VAL A 206 15.43 17.78 -5.32
N LEU A 207 14.12 17.86 -5.16
CA LEU A 207 13.44 19.15 -5.07
C LEU A 207 13.21 19.52 -3.60
N LEU A 208 13.77 20.65 -3.20
CA LEU A 208 13.39 21.34 -1.98
C LEU A 208 12.12 22.15 -2.26
N THR A 209 11.07 21.83 -1.52
CA THR A 209 9.77 22.49 -1.65
C THR A 209 9.42 23.21 -0.37
N LEU A 210 9.08 24.50 -0.47
CA LEU A 210 8.51 25.28 0.61
C LEU A 210 7.08 25.67 0.25
N SER A 211 6.13 25.29 1.08
CA SER A 211 4.70 25.60 0.95
C SER A 211 4.31 26.68 1.94
N GLU A 212 3.85 27.83 1.46
CA GLU A 212 3.30 28.88 2.31
C GLU A 212 1.91 28.46 2.81
N ARG A 213 1.63 28.63 4.11
CA ARG A 213 0.43 28.05 4.76
C ARG A 213 -0.86 28.83 4.48
N MET A 214 -0.81 30.15 4.30
CA MET A 214 -1.95 31.04 4.04
C MET A 214 -2.30 31.09 2.54
N SER A 215 -1.36 31.54 1.71
CA SER A 215 -1.51 31.73 0.25
C SER A 215 -1.44 30.43 -0.53
N ARG A 216 -0.84 29.37 0.04
CA ARG A 216 -0.57 28.09 -0.65
C ARG A 216 0.33 28.26 -1.86
N GLU A 217 1.20 29.26 -1.83
CA GLU A 217 2.27 29.42 -2.82
C GLU A 217 3.43 28.48 -2.51
N PHE A 218 4.13 28.07 -3.57
CA PHE A 218 5.25 27.14 -3.48
C PHE A 218 6.52 27.78 -4.02
N LEU A 219 7.60 27.60 -3.26
CA LEU A 219 8.96 27.80 -3.73
C LEU A 219 9.59 26.43 -3.95
N ILE A 220 10.05 26.18 -5.18
CA ILE A 220 10.67 24.92 -5.56
C ILE A 220 12.09 25.20 -6.02
N ILE A 221 13.05 24.49 -5.40
CA ILE A 221 14.47 24.62 -5.68
C ILE A 221 15.05 23.24 -5.97
N CYS A 222 15.69 23.08 -7.12
CA CYS A 222 16.45 21.88 -7.42
C CYS A 222 17.77 21.87 -6.65
N ILE A 223 18.02 20.82 -5.88
CA ILE A 223 19.24 20.60 -5.12
C ILE A 223 19.90 19.28 -5.57
N PRO A 224 21.23 19.17 -5.51
CA PRO A 224 21.95 18.04 -6.10
C PRO A 224 21.80 16.74 -5.31
N ASP A 225 21.50 16.81 -4.01
CA ASP A 225 21.34 15.64 -3.14
C ASP A 225 20.48 15.97 -1.90
N LYS A 226 20.11 14.93 -1.15
CA LYS A 226 19.34 14.99 0.10
C LYS A 226 20.20 15.38 1.32
N THR A 227 21.40 15.95 1.14
CA THR A 227 22.26 16.32 2.28
C THR A 227 21.86 17.65 2.90
N PHE A 228 22.09 17.81 4.20
CA PHE A 228 21.87 19.08 4.90
C PHE A 228 22.66 20.23 4.28
N ALA A 229 23.87 19.96 3.77
CA ALA A 229 24.72 20.96 3.12
C ALA A 229 24.05 21.52 1.86
N SER A 230 23.40 20.67 1.06
CA SER A 230 22.65 21.10 -0.12
C SER A 230 21.41 21.91 0.22
N VAL A 231 20.67 21.50 1.25
CA VAL A 231 19.52 22.26 1.76
C VAL A 231 19.95 23.65 2.25
N MET A 232 21.01 23.74 3.06
CA MET A 232 21.52 25.01 3.56
C MET A 232 22.03 25.92 2.45
N ARG A 233 22.65 25.38 1.39
CA ARG A 233 23.01 26.17 0.20
C ARG A 233 21.77 26.78 -0.46
N ALA A 234 20.68 26.04 -0.61
CA ALA A 234 19.44 26.56 -1.17
C ALA A 234 18.85 27.70 -0.32
N PHE A 235 18.86 27.57 1.00
CA PHE A 235 18.43 28.64 1.91
C PHE A 235 19.32 29.89 1.80
N LYS A 236 20.64 29.73 1.66
CA LYS A 236 21.54 30.89 1.42
C LYS A 236 21.23 31.61 0.10
N VAL A 237 20.86 30.88 -0.95
CA VAL A 237 20.43 31.49 -2.21
C VAL A 237 19.13 32.27 -2.03
N LEU A 238 18.14 31.68 -1.34
CA LEU A 238 16.90 32.39 -1.00
C LEU A 238 17.15 33.65 -0.17
N GLN A 239 18.04 33.56 0.83
CA GLN A 239 18.39 34.69 1.68
C GLN A 239 19.04 35.82 0.89
N LYS A 240 19.90 35.49 -0.09
CA LYS A 240 20.47 36.48 -1.00
C LYS A 240 19.42 37.12 -1.91
N GLN A 241 18.44 36.33 -2.37
CA GLN A 241 17.38 36.80 -3.26
C GLN A 241 16.38 37.72 -2.55
N TYR A 242 16.07 37.44 -1.28
CA TYR A 242 15.06 38.14 -0.49
C TYR A 242 15.67 38.95 0.67
N SER A 243 16.92 39.39 0.56
CA SER A 243 17.70 39.92 1.69
C SER A 243 17.01 41.06 2.45
N GLU A 244 16.35 41.98 1.75
CA GLU A 244 15.68 43.15 2.35
C GLU A 244 14.37 42.79 3.06
N HIS A 245 13.67 41.75 2.59
CA HIS A 245 12.34 41.35 3.06
C HIS A 245 12.31 39.94 3.67
N TRP A 246 13.47 39.40 4.05
CA TRP A 246 13.59 38.01 4.51
C TRP A 246 12.65 37.73 5.68
N ASN A 247 12.63 38.62 6.68
CA ASN A 247 11.82 38.41 7.88
C ASN A 247 10.32 38.67 7.64
N ASP A 248 9.97 39.40 6.58
CA ASP A 248 8.58 39.61 6.17
C ASP A 248 8.04 38.35 5.47
N ILE A 249 8.91 37.69 4.69
CA ILE A 249 8.57 36.52 3.88
C ILE A 249 8.71 35.22 4.68
N PHE A 250 9.74 35.06 5.51
CA PHE A 250 10.04 33.83 6.25
C PHE A 250 10.00 34.09 7.75
N LYS A 251 8.81 34.05 8.34
CA LYS A 251 8.61 34.18 9.80
C LYS A 251 8.89 32.88 10.54
N THR A 252 8.33 31.78 10.04
CA THR A 252 8.58 30.44 10.61
C THR A 252 8.68 29.37 9.53
N ILE A 253 9.54 28.38 9.74
CA ILE A 253 9.67 27.20 8.88
C ILE A 253 9.35 25.96 9.70
N THR A 254 8.53 25.06 9.15
CA THR A 254 8.22 23.76 9.75
C THR A 254 8.74 22.64 8.86
N THR A 255 9.51 21.71 9.41
CA THR A 255 10.03 20.52 8.73
C THR A 255 9.69 19.24 9.49
N ASP A 256 9.86 18.09 8.84
CA ASP A 256 9.91 16.83 9.57
C ASP A 256 11.27 16.63 10.26
N ASN A 257 11.34 15.67 11.19
CA ASN A 257 12.57 15.28 11.88
C ASN A 257 13.52 14.45 10.98
N GLY A 258 13.56 14.73 9.68
CA GLY A 258 14.48 14.13 8.72
C GLY A 258 15.92 14.58 8.96
N SER A 259 16.89 13.68 8.78
CA SER A 259 18.32 13.98 8.94
C SER A 259 18.84 15.04 7.98
N GLU A 260 18.17 15.21 6.84
CA GLU A 260 18.39 16.25 5.83
C GLU A 260 18.20 17.68 6.38
N PHE A 261 17.42 17.85 7.44
CA PHE A 261 17.08 19.15 8.02
C PHE A 261 17.80 19.41 9.35
N ALA A 262 18.78 18.57 9.72
CA ALA A 262 19.41 18.63 11.04
C ALA A 262 20.03 20.00 11.39
N ASP A 263 20.61 20.67 10.42
CA ASP A 263 21.27 21.97 10.60
C ASP A 263 20.37 23.16 10.30
N LEU A 264 19.08 22.93 10.02
CA LEU A 264 18.16 24.02 9.68
C LEU A 264 17.95 24.96 10.88
N ALA A 265 18.15 24.46 12.11
CA ALA A 265 18.15 25.29 13.32
C ALA A 265 19.22 26.40 13.30
N ASN A 266 20.32 26.21 12.56
CA ASN A 266 21.35 27.25 12.41
C ASN A 266 20.84 28.47 11.61
N LEU A 267 19.70 28.35 10.90
CA LEU A 267 19.04 29.52 10.31
C LEU A 267 18.54 30.49 11.37
N GLU A 268 18.24 30.03 12.59
CA GLU A 268 17.85 30.91 13.71
C GLU A 268 19.02 31.80 14.17
N GLU A 269 20.27 31.39 13.95
CA GLU A 269 21.44 32.20 14.31
C GLU A 269 21.68 33.35 13.32
N VAL A 270 21.32 33.14 12.05
CA VAL A 270 21.59 34.05 10.94
C VAL A 270 20.36 34.90 10.57
N SER A 271 19.17 34.51 11.03
CA SER A 271 17.90 35.17 10.70
C SER A 271 16.93 35.13 11.88
N LYS A 272 15.90 35.99 11.87
CA LYS A 272 14.84 35.96 12.90
C LYS A 272 13.79 34.86 12.66
N THR A 273 14.00 34.01 11.66
CA THR A 273 13.06 32.94 11.27
C THR A 273 13.15 31.79 12.26
N LEU A 274 12.02 31.41 12.86
CA LEU A 274 11.96 30.30 13.80
C LEU A 274 11.72 28.96 13.09
N VAL A 275 12.39 27.90 13.54
CA VAL A 275 12.32 26.56 12.93
C VAL A 275 11.67 25.55 13.88
N TYR A 276 10.66 24.83 13.39
CA TYR A 276 9.90 23.84 14.16
C TYR A 276 9.96 22.45 13.51
N TYR A 277 10.14 21.41 14.32
CA TYR A 277 10.23 20.03 13.84
C TYR A 277 9.00 19.19 14.24
N ALA A 278 8.37 18.56 13.25
CA ALA A 278 7.21 17.71 13.44
C ALA A 278 7.56 16.35 14.08
N HIS A 279 6.61 15.78 14.85
CA HIS A 279 6.77 14.46 15.43
C HIS A 279 7.01 13.39 14.37
N PRO A 280 7.93 12.43 14.60
CA PRO A 280 7.99 11.24 13.78
C PRO A 280 6.63 10.53 13.92
N ILE A 281 5.90 10.38 12.81
CA ILE A 281 4.63 9.62 12.66
C ILE A 281 3.32 10.44 12.67
N LEU A 282 3.31 11.78 12.70
CA LEU A 282 2.07 12.54 12.42
C LEU A 282 2.00 13.02 10.96
N LEU A 283 1.75 12.09 10.04
CA LEU A 283 1.58 12.32 8.59
C LEU A 283 0.13 12.03 8.19
N VAL A 284 -0.85 12.77 8.70
CA VAL A 284 -2.27 12.57 8.33
C VAL A 284 -2.75 13.51 7.21
N ILE A 285 -1.93 14.45 6.71
CA ILE A 285 -2.36 15.36 5.61
C ILE A 285 -1.34 15.50 4.46
N ARG A 286 -0.43 14.53 4.24
CA ARG A 286 0.63 14.66 3.20
C ARG A 286 0.48 13.73 1.97
N GLU A 287 -0.43 12.76 1.97
CA GLU A 287 -0.43 11.73 0.89
C GLU A 287 -0.99 12.19 -0.45
N LEU A 288 -2.06 12.99 -0.48
CA LEU A 288 -2.69 13.41 -1.73
C LEU A 288 -1.84 14.40 -2.54
N TRP A 289 -1.05 15.24 -1.87
CA TRP A 289 -0.25 16.29 -2.50
C TRP A 289 1.16 15.82 -2.89
N LYS A 290 1.77 14.91 -2.11
CA LYS A 290 3.07 14.29 -2.47
C LYS A 290 3.00 13.55 -3.81
N GLY A 291 1.88 12.91 -4.12
CA GLY A 291 1.68 12.25 -5.42
C GLY A 291 1.66 13.23 -6.58
N THR A 292 0.92 14.35 -6.45
CA THR A 292 0.84 15.38 -7.49
C THR A 292 2.16 16.12 -7.67
N MET A 293 2.90 16.38 -6.58
CA MET A 293 4.21 17.00 -6.63
C MET A 293 5.31 16.08 -7.14
N ALA A 294 5.24 14.78 -6.88
CA ALA A 294 6.17 13.82 -7.48
C ALA A 294 5.99 13.78 -9.02
N LEU A 295 4.74 13.80 -9.50
CA LEU A 295 4.46 13.87 -10.95
C LEU A 295 4.90 15.21 -11.55
N PHE A 296 4.74 16.32 -10.83
CA PHE A 296 5.27 17.62 -11.23
C PHE A 296 6.81 17.62 -11.25
N ALA A 297 7.45 17.01 -10.25
CA ALA A 297 8.90 16.90 -10.14
C ALA A 297 9.51 16.16 -11.32
N ASP A 298 8.92 15.03 -11.75
CA ASP A 298 9.41 14.25 -12.89
C ASP A 298 9.33 15.02 -14.23
N SER A 299 8.38 15.94 -14.37
CA SER A 299 8.30 16.86 -15.51
C SER A 299 9.26 18.04 -15.39
N PHE A 300 9.43 18.57 -14.17
CA PHE A 300 10.17 19.79 -13.89
C PHE A 300 11.70 19.59 -13.88
N LEU A 301 12.17 18.45 -13.35
CA LEU A 301 13.60 18.08 -13.29
C LEU A 301 14.23 17.90 -14.68
N LYS A 302 13.43 17.73 -15.74
CA LYS A 302 13.93 17.64 -17.12
C LYS A 302 14.23 18.99 -17.76
N GLU A 303 13.75 20.11 -17.20
CA GLU A 303 13.71 21.39 -17.92
C GLU A 303 14.36 22.60 -17.22
N SER A 304 14.81 22.55 -15.96
CA SER A 304 15.46 23.75 -15.40
C SER A 304 16.41 23.54 -14.20
N THR A 305 17.40 24.44 -14.11
CA THR A 305 18.35 24.61 -12.99
C THR A 305 18.00 25.82 -12.10
N SER A 306 16.77 26.33 -12.15
CA SER A 306 16.39 27.63 -11.55
C SER A 306 15.26 27.55 -10.51
N ILE A 307 15.29 28.46 -9.54
CA ILE A 307 14.24 28.64 -8.52
C ILE A 307 12.93 28.99 -9.22
N THR A 308 11.88 28.23 -8.94
CA THR A 308 10.55 28.48 -9.53
C THR A 308 9.52 28.75 -8.45
N ILE A 309 8.79 29.84 -8.65
CA ILE A 309 7.68 30.28 -7.80
C ILE A 309 6.40 29.85 -8.48
N LEU A 310 5.60 29.01 -7.81
CA LEU A 310 4.29 28.60 -8.30
C LEU A 310 3.21 29.13 -7.36
N SER A 311 2.26 29.89 -7.89
CA SER A 311 1.05 30.27 -7.16
C SER A 311 -0.08 29.30 -7.46
N ASN A 312 -1.02 29.14 -6.54
CA ASN A 312 -2.21 28.31 -6.77
C ASN A 312 -3.09 28.81 -7.94
N ARG A 313 -2.89 30.04 -8.44
CA ARG A 313 -3.57 30.53 -9.65
C ARG A 313 -3.03 29.94 -10.96
N SER A 314 -1.84 29.33 -10.94
CA SER A 314 -1.22 28.70 -12.12
C SER A 314 -1.36 27.16 -12.15
N LEU A 315 -1.91 26.54 -11.10
CA LEU A 315 -2.16 25.08 -11.05
C LEU A 315 -3.54 24.73 -11.62
N ILE A 316 -3.77 25.07 -12.91
CA ILE A 316 -4.81 24.39 -13.70
C ILE A 316 -4.11 23.26 -14.46
N LEU A 317 -4.22 22.05 -13.92
CA LEU A 317 -3.96 20.82 -14.67
C LEU A 317 -4.90 20.79 -15.88
N LYS A 318 -4.39 21.04 -17.09
CA LYS A 318 -5.09 20.63 -18.32
C LYS A 318 -4.52 19.29 -18.80
N PRO A 319 -5.34 18.24 -18.96
CA PRO A 319 -4.90 17.01 -19.59
C PRO A 319 -4.81 17.22 -21.10
N GLY A 320 -3.60 17.09 -21.65
CA GLY A 320 -3.33 17.01 -23.08
C GLY A 320 -3.12 18.36 -23.77
N ALA A 321 -1.85 18.68 -24.05
CA ALA A 321 -1.42 19.34 -25.29
C ALA A 321 0.10 19.49 -25.29
N ILE A 322 0.75 18.73 -26.16
CA ILE A 322 2.00 19.14 -26.81
C ILE A 322 1.64 20.40 -27.60
N HIS A 323 2.04 21.58 -27.13
CA HIS A 323 2.51 22.70 -27.95
C HIS A 323 2.85 23.93 -27.11
N TYR A 324 4.07 24.41 -27.31
CA TYR A 324 4.54 25.76 -27.00
C TYR A 324 3.56 26.81 -27.56
N GLN A 325 3.12 27.74 -26.72
CA GLN A 325 2.85 29.12 -27.13
C GLN A 325 3.30 30.09 -26.04
N GLU A 326 4.27 30.91 -26.38
CA GLU A 326 4.73 32.07 -25.62
C GLU A 326 3.57 33.03 -25.34
N ARG A 327 3.30 33.35 -24.06
CA ARG A 327 2.71 34.64 -23.67
C ARG A 327 3.24 35.12 -22.31
N SER A 328 4.17 36.08 -22.41
CA SER A 328 4.39 37.23 -21.52
C SER A 328 4.60 36.95 -20.02
N TRP A 329 5.88 36.91 -19.65
CA TRP A 329 6.33 37.20 -18.29
C TRP A 329 6.12 38.69 -17.98
N HIS A 330 5.28 39.01 -17.01
CA HIS A 330 5.26 40.34 -16.41
C HIS A 330 6.22 40.35 -15.22
N THR A 331 7.38 40.97 -15.42
CA THR A 331 8.22 41.48 -14.34
C THR A 331 7.41 42.56 -13.63
N THR A 332 7.16 42.44 -12.33
CA THR A 332 6.57 43.54 -11.56
C THR A 332 7.29 43.69 -10.23
N HIS A 333 8.33 44.52 -10.23
CA HIS A 333 8.75 45.29 -9.06
C HIS A 333 8.13 46.68 -9.16
N GLN A 334 7.32 47.09 -8.17
CA GLN A 334 7.35 48.43 -7.58
C GLN A 334 6.32 48.52 -6.43
N MET A 335 6.84 48.62 -5.20
CA MET A 335 6.13 49.24 -4.09
C MET A 335 6.12 50.76 -4.30
N LYS A 336 4.95 51.39 -4.29
CA LYS A 336 4.81 52.84 -4.17
C LYS A 336 4.81 53.23 -2.69
N SER A 337 5.84 53.99 -2.31
CA SER A 337 5.86 54.91 -1.18
C SER A 337 4.63 55.83 -1.20
N SER A 338 3.96 55.97 -0.06
CA SER A 338 3.07 57.09 0.22
C SER A 338 2.99 57.36 1.73
N LYS A 339 3.68 58.41 2.18
CA LYS A 339 3.31 59.30 3.29
C LYS A 339 3.81 60.70 2.90
N GLU A 340 2.87 61.58 2.56
CA GLU A 340 2.34 62.68 3.41
C GLU A 340 3.08 63.99 3.10
N ASN A 341 2.33 64.88 2.44
CA ASN A 341 2.17 66.27 2.85
C ASN A 341 0.68 66.49 3.08
#